data_AF-A0A7W5UK71-F1
#
_entry.id   AF-A0A7W5UK71-F1
#
_cell.length_a   1.000
_cell.length_b   1.000
_cell.length_c   1.000
_cell.angle_alpha   90.00
_cell.angle_beta   90.00
_cell.angle_gamma   90.00
#
_symmetry.space_group_name_H-M   'P 1'
#
loop_
_entity.id
_entity.type
_entity.pdbx_description
1 polymer ?
#
loop_
_entity_poly.entity_id
_entity_poly.type
_entity_poly.pdbx_seq_one_letter_code
_entity_poly.pdbx_strand_id
1 'polypeptide(L)'
;MQVENRPGPSGHRVTSNPPDPVGTEILELPDLKASDEATREAYERGGEAGMRDVTGEENPYPERSVLAKAFEHGYLDGQKVQR
;
A
#
# COMPACT_ATOMS: atom_id res chain seq x y z
N MET A 1 -50.90 -5.39 11.59
CA MET A 1 -51.09 -3.98 11.96
C MET A 1 -50.37 -3.73 13.28
N GLN A 2 -49.37 -2.84 13.26
CA GLN A 2 -48.92 -1.89 14.32
C GLN A 2 -48.52 -2.52 15.68
N VAL A 3 -47.44 -2.11 16.37
CA VAL A 3 -47.10 -0.73 16.76
C VAL A 3 -45.65 -0.68 17.26
N GLU A 4 -44.88 0.25 16.69
CA GLU A 4 -43.63 0.82 17.20
C GLU A 4 -43.92 1.75 18.40
N ASN A 5 -43.05 1.82 19.42
CA ASN A 5 -42.58 3.07 20.04
C ASN A 5 -41.60 2.84 21.21
N ARG A 6 -40.53 3.65 21.21
CA ARG A 6 -39.30 3.59 22.03
C ARG A 6 -39.51 4.01 23.51
N PRO A 7 -38.48 3.84 24.36
CA PRO A 7 -37.76 5.03 24.81
C PRO A 7 -36.23 4.84 24.84
N GLY A 8 -35.49 5.89 24.43
CA GLY A 8 -34.02 5.91 24.49
C GLY A 8 -33.48 6.36 25.85
N PRO A 9 -32.18 6.14 26.14
CA PRO A 9 -31.45 6.90 27.15
C PRO A 9 -30.72 8.07 26.44
N SER A 10 -31.06 9.34 26.70
CA SER A 10 -30.75 10.11 27.92
C SER A 10 -29.29 10.03 28.35
N GLY A 11 -28.63 11.19 28.32
CA GLY A 11 -27.52 11.47 29.22
C GLY A 11 -26.17 11.69 28.54
N HIS A 12 -25.96 12.92 28.08
CA HIS A 12 -24.63 13.49 27.93
C HIS A 12 -23.81 13.29 29.21
N ARG A 13 -22.62 12.70 29.08
CA ARG A 13 -21.47 13.14 29.88
C ARG A 13 -20.20 12.96 29.08
N VAL A 14 -19.85 14.04 28.39
CA VAL A 14 -18.51 14.28 27.85
C VAL A 14 -17.57 14.30 29.05
N THR A 15 -16.83 13.22 29.26
CA THR A 15 -15.58 13.29 30.00
C THR A 15 -14.49 13.50 28.97
N SER A 16 -14.16 14.77 28.75
CA SER A 16 -12.98 15.20 28.02
C SER A 16 -11.74 14.65 28.71
N ASN A 17 -11.28 13.48 28.30
CA ASN A 17 -9.85 13.20 28.36
C ASN A 17 -9.23 14.01 27.22
N PRO A 18 -8.23 14.87 27.47
CA PRO A 18 -7.49 15.47 26.37
C PRO A 18 -6.92 14.32 25.52
N PRO A 19 -7.03 14.35 24.18
CA PRO A 19 -6.30 13.40 23.37
C PRO A 19 -4.82 13.62 23.68
N ASP A 20 -4.14 12.56 24.10
CA ASP A 20 -2.69 12.56 24.21
C ASP A 20 -2.08 13.16 22.93
N PRO A 21 -1.33 14.27 23.00
CA PRO A 21 -0.63 14.79 21.85
C PRO A 21 0.69 14.03 21.76
N VAL A 22 0.64 12.77 21.36
CA VAL A 22 1.77 11.99 20.79
C VAL A 22 1.17 10.68 20.25
N GLY A 23 0.23 10.86 19.33
CA GLY A 23 0.22 10.04 18.13
C GLY A 23 0.94 10.81 17.05
N THR A 24 2.22 11.17 17.26
CA THR A 24 3.12 11.19 16.11
C THR A 24 3.14 9.74 15.68
N GLU A 25 2.14 9.39 14.86
CA GLU A 25 2.32 8.42 13.80
C GLU A 25 3.69 8.80 13.25
N ILE A 26 4.69 8.05 13.69
CA ILE A 26 5.95 7.98 12.99
C ILE A 26 5.46 7.38 11.68
N LEU A 27 5.00 8.25 10.79
CA LEU A 27 5.34 8.16 9.39
C LEU A 27 6.85 8.05 9.47
N GLU A 28 7.33 6.81 9.64
CA GLU A 28 8.66 6.44 9.23
C GLU A 28 8.66 7.01 7.83
N LEU A 29 9.31 8.16 7.65
CA LEU A 29 9.72 8.57 6.33
C LEU A 29 10.44 7.31 5.86
N PRO A 30 9.88 6.53 4.92
CA PRO A 30 10.56 5.34 4.49
C PRO A 30 11.88 5.88 4.00
N ASP A 31 12.95 5.46 4.69
CA ASP A 31 14.27 6.03 4.55
C ASP A 31 14.49 6.25 3.05
N LEU A 32 14.60 7.52 2.62
CA LEU A 32 14.45 7.86 1.20
C LEU A 32 15.47 7.08 0.35
N LYS A 33 16.59 6.70 0.97
CA LYS A 33 17.60 5.80 0.44
C LYS A 33 17.13 4.34 0.36
N ALA A 34 16.55 3.77 1.43
CA ALA A 34 15.93 2.45 1.39
C ALA A 34 14.77 2.35 0.36
N SER A 35 14.01 3.44 0.17
CA SER A 35 12.96 3.52 -0.85
C SER A 35 13.54 3.49 -2.27
N ASP A 36 14.69 4.13 -2.49
CA ASP A 36 15.38 4.17 -3.78
C ASP A 36 15.98 2.79 -4.12
N GLU A 37 16.63 2.13 -3.15
CA GLU A 37 17.13 0.75 -3.29
C GLU A 37 15.98 -0.22 -3.55
N ALA A 38 14.90 -0.16 -2.76
CA ALA A 38 13.73 -1.03 -2.95
C ALA A 38 13.06 -0.81 -4.31
N THR A 39 13.04 0.44 -4.81
CA THR A 39 12.51 0.77 -6.15
C THR A 39 13.38 0.17 -7.24
N ARG A 40 14.70 0.23 -7.08
CA ARG A 40 15.65 -0.40 -8.00
C ARG A 40 15.51 -1.92 -7.97
N GLU A 41 15.46 -2.54 -6.80
CA GLU A 41 15.25 -3.99 -6.65
C GLU A 41 13.94 -4.43 -7.30
N ALA A 42 12.86 -3.65 -7.12
CA ALA A 42 11.58 -3.93 -7.77
C ALA A 42 11.70 -3.90 -9.30
N TYR A 43 12.42 -2.92 -9.85
CA TYR A 43 12.69 -2.85 -11.29
C TYR A 43 13.50 -4.05 -11.80
N GLU A 44 14.59 -4.41 -11.11
CA GLU A 44 15.43 -5.55 -11.49
C GLU A 44 14.64 -6.85 -11.45
N ARG A 45 13.87 -7.08 -10.37
CA ARG A 45 12.98 -8.24 -10.24
C ARG A 45 11.91 -8.28 -11.33
N GLY A 46 11.33 -7.12 -11.65
CA GLY A 46 10.43 -6.97 -12.78
C GLY A 46 11.09 -7.44 -14.07
N GLY A 47 12.30 -6.95 -14.35
CA GLY A 47 13.11 -7.34 -15.52
C GLY A 47 13.33 -8.84 -15.62
N GLU A 48 13.76 -9.47 -14.52
CA GLU A 48 13.93 -10.93 -14.47
C GLU A 48 12.62 -11.68 -14.73
N ALA A 49 11.52 -11.23 -14.12
CA ALA A 49 10.20 -11.81 -14.33
C ALA A 49 9.75 -11.65 -15.79
N GLY A 50 10.07 -10.52 -16.43
CA GLY A 50 9.76 -10.23 -17.83
C GLY A 50 10.56 -11.06 -18.83
N MET A 51 11.76 -11.52 -18.44
CA MET A 51 12.60 -12.44 -19.24
C MET A 51 12.25 -13.92 -19.04
N ARG A 52 11.33 -14.24 -18.12
CA ARG A 52 10.84 -15.60 -17.95
C ARG A 52 9.62 -15.78 -18.83
N ASP A 53 9.51 -16.94 -19.49
CA ASP A 53 8.33 -17.32 -20.29
C ASP A 53 7.04 -17.53 -19.44
N VAL A 54 7.12 -17.29 -18.13
CA VAL A 54 5.96 -17.25 -17.24
C VAL A 54 5.22 -15.94 -17.45
N THR A 55 4.33 -15.95 -18.43
CA THR A 55 3.39 -14.87 -18.69
C THR A 55 2.45 -14.72 -17.50
N GLY A 56 2.67 -13.71 -16.65
CA GLY A 56 1.77 -13.36 -15.54
C GLY A 56 2.33 -13.56 -14.14
N GLU A 57 3.65 -13.41 -13.91
CA GLU A 57 4.11 -13.14 -12.54
C GLU A 57 3.44 -11.85 -12.05
N GLU A 58 2.49 -11.99 -11.12
CA GLU A 58 1.73 -10.88 -10.57
C GLU A 58 2.65 -9.96 -9.78
N ASN A 59 2.43 -8.66 -9.91
CA ASN A 59 3.19 -7.65 -9.20
C ASN A 59 2.98 -7.82 -7.68
N PRO A 60 4.02 -8.19 -6.90
CA PRO A 60 3.87 -8.47 -5.47
C PRO A 60 3.75 -7.19 -4.64
N TYR A 61 3.92 -6.02 -5.26
CA TYR A 61 3.89 -4.73 -4.59
C TYR A 61 2.47 -4.14 -4.60
N PRO A 62 2.12 -3.32 -3.58
CA PRO A 62 0.81 -2.70 -3.50
C PRO A 62 0.48 -1.92 -4.77
N GLU A 63 -0.74 -2.07 -5.29
CA GLU A 63 -1.18 -1.37 -6.49
C GLU A 63 -0.96 0.14 -6.36
N ARG A 64 -0.51 0.77 -7.46
CA ARG A 64 -0.22 2.22 -7.56
C ARG A 64 0.95 2.70 -6.69
N SER A 65 1.67 1.82 -5.99
CA SER A 65 2.93 2.16 -5.30
C SER A 65 4.06 2.45 -6.29
N VAL A 66 5.10 3.14 -5.83
CA VAL A 66 6.32 3.39 -6.61
C VAL A 66 7.01 2.07 -6.98
N LEU A 67 7.04 1.12 -6.04
CA LEU A 67 7.62 -0.21 -6.24
C LEU A 67 6.85 -1.00 -7.30
N ALA A 68 5.51 -0.97 -7.26
CA ALA A 68 4.68 -1.63 -8.26
C ALA A 68 4.96 -1.10 -9.66
N LYS A 69 5.05 0.23 -9.83
CA LYS A 69 5.41 0.83 -11.11
C LYS A 69 6.79 0.41 -11.57
N ALA A 70 7.78 0.43 -10.68
CA ALA A 70 9.14 0.03 -11.00
C ALA A 70 9.20 -1.42 -11.49
N PHE A 71 8.52 -2.33 -10.80
CA PHE A 71 8.39 -3.74 -11.23
C PHE A 71 7.73 -3.86 -12.60
N GLU A 72 6.61 -3.20 -12.84
CA GLU A 72 5.93 -3.22 -14.15
C GLU A 72 6.83 -2.70 -15.29
N HIS A 73 7.57 -1.62 -15.04
CA HIS A 73 8.53 -1.08 -16.00
C HIS A 73 9.64 -2.08 -16.31
N GLY A 74 10.24 -2.67 -15.27
CA GLY A 74 11.24 -3.72 -15.42
C GLY A 74 10.70 -4.90 -16.21
N TYR A 75 9.50 -5.39 -15.87
CA TYR A 75 8.83 -6.51 -16.53
C TYR A 75 8.62 -6.29 -18.02
N LEU A 76 8.16 -5.10 -18.41
CA LEU A 76 8.02 -4.74 -19.81
C LEU A 76 9.36 -4.68 -20.53
N ASP A 77 10.42 -4.20 -19.88
CA ASP A 77 11.76 -4.15 -20.46
C ASP A 77 12.39 -5.55 -20.58
N GLY A 78 12.18 -6.43 -19.60
CA GLY A 78 12.58 -7.84 -19.67
C GLY A 78 11.92 -8.58 -20.83
N GLN A 79 10.62 -8.37 -21.06
CA GLN A 79 9.91 -8.96 -22.19
C GLN A 79 10.46 -8.51 -23.55
N LYS A 80 10.96 -7.26 -23.65
CA LYS A 80 11.56 -6.77 -24.90
C LYS A 80 12.87 -7.47 -25.22
N VAL A 81 13.64 -7.88 -24.21
CA VAL A 81 14.92 -8.58 -24.38
C VAL A 81 14.71 -10.03 -24.84
N GLN A 82 13.58 -10.64 -24.50
CA GLN A 82 13.26 -12.02 -24.88
C GLN A 82 12.61 -12.15 -26.28
N ARG A 83 12.18 -11.04 -26.90
CA ARG A 83 11.51 -11.03 -28.22
C ARG A 83 12.45 -10.92 -29.41
#